data_AF-A0A1R1Y4H3-F1
#
_entry.id   AF-A0A1R1Y4H3-F1
#
_cell.length_a   1.000
_cell.length_b   1.000
_cell.length_c   1.000
_cell.angle_alpha   90.00
_cell.angle_beta   90.00
_cell.angle_gamma   90.00
#
_symmetry.space_group_name_H-M   'P 1'
#
loop_
_entity.id
_entity.type
_entity.pdbx_description
1 polymer ?
#
loop_
_entity_poly.entity_id
_entity_poly.type
_entity_poly.pdbx_seq_one_letter_code
_entity_poly.pdbx_strand_id
1 'polypeptide(L)'
;MKRQFGRAYESTGSNYSSELKTNNFYLNAANGNIDEKYDIFNDLDQETDNIDSFDINDSADRINKMDEKMGFIQFQAGSPKIGWMVNMHPTTINDPKTGKKKSAVDYYFLDEEGSKFKSTMIFKPYIIVAIKDGTESEVEEYLKRKFEGVIVDAQIIDKEDLDMVKF
;
A
#
# COMPACT_ATOMS: atom_id res chain seq x y z
N MET A 1 18.84 -28.58 -23.60
CA MET A 1 19.24 -28.37 -22.19
C MET A 1 17.96 -28.17 -21.39
N LYS A 2 17.47 -29.23 -20.74
CA LYS A 2 16.25 -29.23 -19.91
C LYS A 2 16.68 -28.95 -18.47
N ARG A 3 15.96 -28.06 -17.78
CA ARG A 3 15.90 -28.04 -16.31
C ARG A 3 14.43 -28.27 -15.94
N GLN A 4 14.17 -29.45 -15.38
CA GLN A 4 12.96 -29.78 -14.64
C GLN A 4 13.27 -29.57 -13.15
N PHE A 5 12.39 -28.88 -12.43
CA PHE A 5 12.05 -29.06 -11.01
C PHE A 5 10.73 -28.25 -10.82
N GLY A 6 9.60 -28.74 -10.34
CA GLY A 6 9.13 -30.05 -9.89
C GLY A 6 7.59 -30.13 -9.93
N ARG A 7 7.05 -31.35 -9.87
CA ARG A 7 5.63 -31.72 -9.64
C ARG A 7 5.23 -31.38 -8.18
N ALA A 8 3.99 -31.21 -7.72
CA ALA A 8 2.62 -31.38 -8.21
C ALA A 8 1.67 -30.60 -7.26
N TYR A 9 0.52 -30.16 -7.76
CA TYR A 9 -0.75 -30.32 -7.03
C TYR A 9 -1.79 -30.78 -8.07
N GLU A 10 -2.08 -32.07 -8.06
CA GLU A 10 -3.31 -32.60 -8.65
C GLU A 10 -4.44 -32.27 -7.66
N SER A 11 -5.34 -31.38 -8.07
CA SER A 11 -6.64 -31.25 -7.42
C SER A 11 -7.58 -32.24 -8.10
N THR A 12 -7.78 -33.39 -7.47
CA THR A 12 -8.93 -34.26 -7.77
C THR A 12 -10.21 -33.46 -7.53
N GLY A 13 -11.08 -33.41 -8.54
CA GLY A 13 -12.29 -32.61 -8.49
C GLY A 13 -13.17 -32.89 -7.29
N SER A 14 -13.73 -31.81 -6.75
CA SER A 14 -15.11 -31.82 -6.27
C SER A 14 -15.78 -30.55 -6.77
N ASN A 15 -16.94 -30.76 -7.41
CA ASN A 15 -17.75 -29.71 -7.99
C ASN A 15 -18.20 -28.72 -6.92
N TYR A 16 -17.93 -27.44 -7.12
CA TYR A 16 -18.79 -26.36 -6.62
C TYR A 16 -19.01 -25.36 -7.74
N SER A 17 -20.14 -25.56 -8.41
CA SER A 17 -20.81 -24.53 -9.21
C SER A 17 -21.31 -23.43 -8.29
N SER A 18 -21.08 -22.17 -8.68
CA SER A 18 -22.11 -21.15 -8.94
C SER A 18 -21.64 -19.77 -8.50
N GLU A 19 -21.42 -18.91 -9.50
CA GLU A 19 -21.84 -17.50 -9.53
C GLU A 19 -21.47 -16.66 -8.31
N LEU A 20 -20.30 -16.01 -8.38
CA LEU A 20 -20.04 -14.78 -7.67
C LEU A 20 -19.66 -13.72 -8.71
N LYS A 21 -20.66 -12.99 -9.18
CA LYS A 21 -20.46 -11.69 -9.81
C LYS A 21 -20.00 -10.75 -8.70
N THR A 22 -18.94 -10.01 -8.96
CA THR A 22 -18.15 -9.31 -7.95
C THR A 22 -18.21 -7.81 -8.22
N ASN A 23 -19.16 -7.14 -7.57
CA ASN A 23 -19.04 -5.72 -7.30
C ASN A 23 -17.97 -5.56 -6.21
N ASN A 24 -16.96 -4.75 -6.48
CA ASN A 24 -15.77 -4.64 -5.66
C ASN A 24 -16.01 -3.62 -4.53
N PHE A 25 -15.29 -3.71 -3.41
CA PHE A 25 -15.41 -2.75 -2.29
C PHE A 25 -14.02 -2.23 -1.92
N TYR A 26 -13.84 -0.92 -1.80
CA TYR A 26 -12.58 -0.33 -1.32
C TYR A 26 -12.53 -0.36 0.19
N LEU A 27 -11.45 -0.89 0.78
CA LEU A 27 -11.11 -0.68 2.19
C LEU A 27 -9.81 0.10 2.27
N ASN A 28 -9.81 1.23 2.97
CA ASN A 28 -8.59 1.95 3.31
C ASN A 28 -8.12 1.50 4.69
N ALA A 29 -6.89 1.02 4.84
CA ALA A 29 -6.36 0.62 6.15
C ALA A 29 -6.03 1.84 7.03
N ALA A 30 -6.57 1.88 8.24
CA ALA A 30 -6.06 2.58 9.40
C ALA A 30 -5.24 1.59 10.26
N ASN A 31 -4.29 2.09 11.04
CA ASN A 31 -3.32 1.24 11.73
C ASN A 31 -3.97 0.54 12.93
N GLY A 32 -4.29 -0.74 12.78
CA GLY A 32 -4.53 -1.69 13.87
C GLY A 32 -3.30 -2.58 14.08
N ASN A 33 -3.12 -3.07 15.31
CA ASN A 33 -2.13 -4.09 15.61
C ASN A 33 -2.44 -5.35 14.78
N ILE A 34 -1.56 -5.68 13.85
CA ILE A 34 -1.67 -6.84 12.98
C ILE A 34 -1.22 -8.05 13.81
N ASP A 35 -2.05 -9.09 13.89
CA ASP A 35 -1.67 -10.36 14.49
C ASP A 35 -0.53 -10.97 13.67
N GLU A 36 0.64 -11.16 14.28
CA GLU A 36 1.91 -11.66 13.67
C GLU A 36 1.79 -12.99 12.92
N LYS A 37 0.68 -13.72 13.08
CA LYS A 37 0.44 -15.04 12.52
C LYS A 37 0.41 -15.07 10.98
N TYR A 38 0.23 -13.92 10.32
CA TYR A 38 0.11 -13.83 8.86
C TYR A 38 1.22 -13.05 8.16
N ASP A 39 2.33 -12.75 8.84
CA ASP A 39 3.48 -12.08 8.21
C ASP A 39 4.34 -13.06 7.40
N ILE A 40 4.17 -13.03 6.09
CA ILE A 40 4.82 -13.93 5.11
C ILE A 40 6.27 -13.50 4.80
N PHE A 41 6.72 -12.35 5.31
CA PHE A 41 8.01 -11.73 4.97
C PHE A 41 9.12 -11.93 6.01
N ASN A 42 8.89 -12.69 7.07
CA ASN A 42 9.81 -12.76 8.21
C ASN A 42 10.90 -13.85 8.11
N ASP A 43 10.88 -14.70 7.08
CA ASP A 43 11.75 -15.89 6.97
C ASP A 43 12.92 -15.74 5.96
N LEU A 44 13.58 -14.58 5.91
CA LEU A 44 14.89 -14.46 5.24
C LEU A 44 15.94 -13.90 6.20
N ASP A 45 16.66 -14.87 6.79
CA ASP A 45 17.83 -14.89 7.67
C ASP A 45 18.49 -13.59 8.18
N GLN A 46 18.70 -13.65 9.50
CA GLN A 46 19.40 -12.75 10.40
C GLN A 46 20.91 -12.66 10.11
N GLU A 47 21.44 -11.44 10.07
CA GLU A 47 22.63 -11.01 10.84
C GLU A 47 22.90 -9.52 10.55
N THR A 48 22.35 -8.64 11.39
CA THR A 48 22.91 -7.30 11.61
C THR A 48 22.80 -6.96 13.09
N ASP A 49 23.94 -6.75 13.72
CA ASP A 49 24.11 -6.41 15.13
C ASP A 49 23.24 -5.24 15.61
N ASN A 50 22.67 -5.38 16.80
CA ASN A 50 21.94 -4.35 17.56
C ASN A 50 20.88 -3.58 16.76
N ILE A 51 19.77 -4.24 16.47
CA ILE A 51 18.54 -3.54 16.08
C ILE A 51 17.83 -3.14 17.38
N ASP A 52 18.25 -2.02 17.95
CA ASP A 52 17.35 -1.18 18.75
C ASP A 52 16.02 -1.12 18.00
N SER A 53 14.91 -1.40 18.69
CA SER A 53 13.56 -1.32 18.14
C SER A 53 13.41 -0.05 17.32
N PHE A 54 13.55 -0.17 15.99
CA PHE A 54 13.70 0.96 15.10
C PHE A 54 12.31 1.53 14.91
N ASP A 55 11.94 2.44 15.80
CA ASP A 55 10.74 3.24 15.67
C ASP A 55 10.71 3.80 14.25
N ILE A 56 9.71 3.40 13.46
CA ILE A 56 9.43 3.90 12.10
C ILE A 56 9.38 5.45 12.06
N ASN A 57 9.24 6.10 13.22
CA ASN A 57 9.34 7.55 13.41
C ASN A 57 10.71 8.12 13.02
N ASP A 58 11.79 7.38 13.26
CA ASP A 58 13.16 7.89 13.09
C ASP A 58 13.68 7.67 11.66
N SER A 59 13.19 6.65 10.95
CA SER A 59 13.64 6.37 9.59
C SER A 59 13.27 7.48 8.61
N ALA A 60 12.01 7.91 8.57
CA ALA A 60 11.54 8.89 7.60
C ALA A 60 12.19 10.27 7.79
N ASP A 61 12.32 10.73 9.04
CA ASP A 61 12.96 12.01 9.35
C ASP A 61 14.47 11.98 9.07
N ARG A 62 15.13 10.85 9.30
CA ARG A 62 16.55 10.66 8.93
C ARG A 62 16.74 10.68 7.42
N ILE A 63 15.88 10.00 6.67
CA ILE A 63 15.90 10.01 5.20
C ILE A 63 15.69 11.43 4.67
N ASN A 64 14.71 12.16 5.20
CA ASN A 64 14.46 13.55 4.82
C ASN A 64 15.69 14.45 5.04
N LYS A 65 16.33 14.35 6.21
CA LYS A 65 17.58 15.09 6.49
C LYS A 65 18.72 14.70 5.56
N MET A 66 18.79 13.43 5.15
CA MET A 66 19.80 12.96 4.20
C MET A 66 19.53 13.48 2.78
N ASP A 67 18.28 13.44 2.35
CA ASP A 67 17.83 13.95 1.05
C ASP A 67 18.14 15.44 0.91
N GLU A 68 17.86 16.24 1.94
CA GLU A 68 18.21 17.66 1.98
C GLU A 68 19.71 17.89 1.82
N LYS A 69 20.55 17.11 2.50
CA LYS A 69 22.02 17.17 2.35
C LYS A 69 22.49 16.78 0.95
N MET A 70 21.77 15.89 0.28
CA MET A 70 22.04 15.49 -1.10
C MET A 70 21.49 16.49 -2.14
N GLY A 71 20.84 17.56 -1.68
CA GLY A 71 20.27 18.63 -2.51
C GLY A 71 18.82 18.39 -2.95
N PHE A 72 18.15 17.36 -2.45
CA PHE A 72 16.73 17.09 -2.70
C PHE A 72 15.87 17.81 -1.66
N ILE A 73 15.68 19.11 -1.87
CA ILE A 73 14.83 19.93 -1.01
C ILE A 73 13.36 19.62 -1.30
N GLN A 74 12.56 19.47 -0.23
CA GLN A 74 11.12 19.26 -0.37
C GLN A 74 10.43 20.51 -0.91
N PHE A 75 9.80 20.36 -2.07
CA PHE A 75 8.97 21.40 -2.67
C PHE A 75 7.55 21.34 -2.07
N GLN A 76 7.20 22.36 -1.27
CA GLN A 76 5.89 22.44 -0.59
C GLN A 76 4.97 23.52 -1.15
N ALA A 77 5.52 24.66 -1.58
CA ALA A 77 4.75 25.79 -2.11
C ALA A 77 5.60 26.64 -3.05
N GLY A 78 4.96 27.25 -4.05
CA GLY A 78 5.63 28.10 -5.03
C GLY A 78 4.97 28.03 -6.40
N SER A 79 5.61 28.61 -7.41
CA SER A 79 5.23 28.39 -8.81
C SER A 79 5.40 26.92 -9.16
N PRO A 80 4.50 26.32 -9.96
CA PRO A 80 4.67 24.96 -10.45
C PRO A 80 6.06 24.77 -11.06
N LYS A 81 6.77 23.73 -10.60
CA LYS A 81 8.07 23.34 -11.15
C LYS A 81 7.89 22.15 -12.08
N ILE A 82 8.61 22.18 -13.19
CA ILE A 82 8.66 21.08 -14.15
C ILE A 82 9.99 20.37 -13.94
N GLY A 83 9.97 19.04 -13.97
CA GLY A 83 11.19 18.25 -13.79
C GLY A 83 11.00 16.81 -14.22
N TRP A 84 12.13 16.16 -14.47
CA TRP A 84 12.22 14.76 -14.84
C TRP A 84 12.19 13.91 -13.57
N MET A 85 11.17 13.06 -13.42
CA MET A 85 11.10 12.13 -12.30
C MET A 85 12.17 11.05 -12.46
N VAL A 86 13.10 10.97 -11.51
CA VAL A 86 14.22 10.01 -11.55
C VAL A 86 14.05 8.84 -10.59
N ASN A 87 13.28 9.02 -9.51
CA ASN A 87 13.07 7.97 -8.52
C ASN A 87 11.80 8.22 -7.69
N MET A 88 11.32 7.17 -7.03
CA MET A 88 10.19 7.22 -6.10
C MET A 88 10.39 6.24 -4.93
N HIS A 89 10.04 6.65 -3.72
CA HIS A 89 10.10 5.79 -2.53
C HIS A 89 8.88 5.94 -1.62
N PRO A 90 8.35 4.84 -1.06
CA PRO A 90 7.29 4.92 -0.05
C PRO A 90 7.85 5.58 1.21
N THR A 91 7.06 6.45 1.82
CA THR A 91 7.41 7.16 3.06
C THR A 91 6.20 7.31 3.96
N THR A 92 6.43 7.74 5.18
CA THR A 92 5.39 8.04 6.15
C THR A 92 5.54 9.47 6.63
N ILE A 93 4.44 10.21 6.65
CA ILE A 93 4.40 11.58 7.18
C ILE A 93 3.58 11.61 8.46
N ASN A 94 3.96 12.48 9.38
CA ASN A 94 3.19 12.74 10.61
C ASN A 94 2.19 13.88 10.34
N ASP A 95 0.89 13.63 10.56
CA ASP A 95 -0.11 14.68 10.47
C ASP A 95 -0.05 15.56 11.72
N PRO A 96 0.29 16.87 11.61
CA PRO A 96 0.42 17.75 12.76
C PRO A 96 -0.90 17.98 13.51
N LYS A 97 -2.06 17.77 12.87
CA LYS A 97 -3.37 18.00 13.50
C LYS A 97 -3.84 16.81 14.33
N THR A 98 -3.59 15.60 13.84
CA THR A 98 -4.15 14.37 14.42
C THR A 98 -3.09 13.52 15.13
N GLY A 99 -1.80 13.83 14.94
CA GLY A 99 -0.68 13.00 15.42
C GLY A 99 -0.60 11.64 14.74
N LYS A 100 -1.48 11.35 13.76
CA LYS A 100 -1.51 10.08 13.05
C LYS A 100 -0.51 10.07 11.91
N LYS A 101 0.12 8.92 11.72
CA LYS A 101 0.94 8.63 10.54
C LYS A 101 0.06 8.47 9.32
N LYS A 102 0.46 9.07 8.20
CA LYS A 102 -0.14 8.90 6.89
C LYS A 102 0.89 8.33 5.93
N SER A 103 0.47 7.35 5.15
CA SER A 103 1.27 6.83 4.05
C SER A 103 1.43 7.91 2.97
N ALA A 104 2.61 7.97 2.38
CA ALA A 104 2.93 8.90 1.32
C ALA A 104 4.00 8.30 0.40
N VAL A 105 4.25 8.97 -0.72
CA VAL A 105 5.31 8.63 -1.65
C VAL A 105 6.14 9.88 -1.91
N ASP A 106 7.46 9.76 -1.74
CA ASP A 106 8.42 10.78 -2.14
C ASP A 106 8.84 10.56 -3.59
N TYR A 107 8.71 11.60 -4.39
CA TYR A 107 9.13 11.65 -5.79
C TYR A 107 10.32 12.58 -5.95
N TYR A 108 11.36 12.09 -6.60
CA TYR A 108 12.61 12.82 -6.80
C TYR A 108 12.72 13.31 -8.24
N PHE A 109 13.02 14.59 -8.42
CA PHE A 109 13.04 15.25 -9.72
C PHE A 109 14.36 15.97 -10.00
N LEU A 110 14.69 16.04 -11.29
CA LEU A 110 15.71 16.94 -11.84
C LEU A 110 15.04 18.03 -12.67
N ASP A 111 15.33 19.28 -12.36
CA ASP A 111 14.86 20.47 -13.07
C ASP A 111 15.65 20.69 -14.38
N GLU A 112 15.10 21.47 -15.29
CA GLU A 112 15.76 21.87 -16.55
C GLU A 112 17.04 22.69 -16.29
N GLU A 113 17.04 23.46 -15.20
CA GLU A 113 18.19 24.27 -14.76
C GLU A 113 19.28 23.43 -14.05
N GLY A 114 19.12 22.10 -13.99
CA GLY A 114 20.05 21.20 -13.29
C GLY A 114 19.89 21.19 -11.77
N SER A 115 18.88 21.89 -11.26
CA SER A 115 18.48 21.83 -9.85
C SER A 115 17.81 20.49 -9.53
N LYS A 116 17.84 20.09 -8.26
CA LYS A 116 17.15 18.89 -7.77
C LYS A 116 16.07 19.30 -6.78
N PHE A 117 14.95 18.60 -6.80
CA PHE A 117 13.91 18.79 -5.80
C PHE A 117 13.15 17.49 -5.58
N LYS A 118 12.47 17.38 -4.44
CA LYS A 118 11.53 16.29 -4.20
C LYS A 118 10.15 16.80 -3.87
N SER A 119 9.13 15.98 -4.12
CA SER A 119 7.74 16.28 -3.75
C SER A 119 7.11 15.05 -3.10
N THR A 120 6.35 15.27 -2.04
CA THR A 120 5.71 14.20 -1.27
C THR A 120 4.22 14.20 -1.54
N MET A 121 3.67 13.08 -2.02
CA MET A 121 2.24 12.92 -2.21
C MET A 121 1.66 11.97 -1.16
N ILE A 122 0.66 12.44 -0.44
CA ILE A 122 -0.08 11.62 0.53
C ILE A 122 -0.98 10.65 -0.23
N PHE A 123 -0.96 9.38 0.18
CA PHE A 123 -1.78 8.34 -0.42
C PHE A 123 -2.50 7.54 0.67
N LYS A 124 -3.73 7.11 0.37
CA LYS A 124 -4.49 6.19 1.23
C LYS A 124 -4.42 4.80 0.59
N PRO A 125 -3.65 3.86 1.17
CA PRO A 125 -3.55 2.52 0.62
C PRO A 125 -4.90 1.82 0.72
N TYR A 126 -5.30 1.16 -0.37
CA TYR A 126 -6.56 0.45 -0.46
C TYR A 126 -6.37 -0.98 -0.95
N ILE A 127 -7.29 -1.84 -0.53
CA ILE A 127 -7.48 -3.17 -1.11
C ILE A 127 -8.91 -3.28 -1.62
N ILE A 128 -9.10 -4.24 -2.52
CA ILE A 128 -10.40 -4.58 -3.08
C ILE A 128 -10.81 -5.95 -2.57
N VAL A 129 -12.03 -6.07 -2.06
CA VAL A 129 -12.62 -7.35 -1.64
C VAL A 129 -13.75 -7.73 -2.59
N ALA A 130 -13.63 -8.92 -3.15
CA ALA A 130 -14.67 -9.58 -3.94
C ALA A 130 -15.79 -10.07 -3.01
N ILE A 131 -17.03 -9.74 -3.35
CA ILE A 131 -18.23 -10.10 -2.58
C ILE A 131 -19.30 -10.70 -3.49
N LYS A 132 -20.31 -11.33 -2.87
CA LYS A 132 -21.46 -11.88 -3.58
C LYS A 132 -22.47 -10.78 -3.88
N ASP A 133 -23.03 -10.79 -5.09
CA ASP A 133 -24.18 -9.96 -5.46
C ASP A 133 -25.29 -9.97 -4.40
N GLY A 134 -25.77 -8.79 -4.03
CA GLY A 134 -26.83 -8.59 -3.05
C GLY A 134 -26.37 -8.64 -1.58
N THR A 135 -25.08 -8.80 -1.32
CA THR A 135 -24.51 -8.77 0.04
C THR A 135 -23.68 -7.51 0.32
N GLU A 136 -23.69 -6.53 -0.58
CA GLU A 136 -22.82 -5.36 -0.57
C GLU A 136 -22.96 -4.55 0.72
N SER A 137 -24.19 -4.21 1.11
CA SER A 137 -24.46 -3.40 2.30
C SER A 137 -24.16 -4.14 3.61
N GLU A 138 -24.41 -5.46 3.65
CA GLU A 138 -24.13 -6.27 4.85
C GLU A 138 -22.62 -6.40 5.07
N VAL A 139 -21.86 -6.66 4.00
CA VAL A 139 -20.41 -6.79 4.08
C VAL A 139 -19.76 -5.44 4.42
N GLU A 140 -20.25 -4.33 3.86
CA GLU A 140 -19.81 -2.99 4.24
C GLU A 140 -19.92 -2.74 5.74
N GLU A 141 -21.12 -2.95 6.29
CA GLU A 141 -21.39 -2.69 7.70
C GLU A 141 -20.57 -3.63 8.59
N TYR A 142 -20.45 -4.90 8.20
CA TYR A 142 -19.64 -5.88 8.90
C TYR A 142 -18.17 -5.45 8.98
N LEU A 143 -17.59 -4.99 7.87
CA LEU A 143 -16.19 -4.55 7.81
C LEU A 143 -15.96 -3.28 8.63
N LYS A 144 -16.87 -2.30 8.52
CA LYS A 144 -16.84 -1.06 9.33
C LYS A 144 -16.87 -1.35 10.83
N ARG A 145 -17.73 -2.28 11.26
CA ARG A 145 -17.85 -2.65 12.68
C ARG A 145 -16.69 -3.51 13.17
N LYS A 146 -16.21 -4.45 12.36
CA LYS A 146 -15.15 -5.40 12.76
C LYS A 146 -13.77 -4.75 12.79
N PHE A 147 -13.49 -3.86 11.86
CA PHE A 147 -12.18 -3.21 11.69
C PHE A 147 -12.23 -1.73 12.09
N GLU A 148 -13.09 -1.37 13.03
CA GLU A 148 -13.17 -0.02 13.54
C GLU A 148 -11.79 0.42 14.09
N GLY A 149 -11.34 1.61 13.68
CA GLY A 149 -10.00 2.12 14.01
C GLY A 149 -8.87 1.53 13.15
N VAL A 150 -9.12 0.44 12.43
CA VAL A 150 -8.21 -0.23 11.49
C VAL A 150 -8.58 0.00 10.02
N ILE A 151 -9.74 0.57 9.73
CA ILE A 151 -10.02 1.09 8.39
C ILE A 151 -10.40 2.56 8.46
N VAL A 152 -9.87 3.36 7.52
CA VAL A 152 -10.21 4.78 7.36
C VAL A 152 -11.58 4.91 6.72
N ASP A 153 -11.87 4.07 5.75
CA ASP A 153 -13.10 4.13 4.96
C ASP A 153 -13.38 2.80 4.26
N ALA A 154 -14.65 2.55 3.98
CA ALA A 154 -15.10 1.46 3.14
C ALA A 154 -16.16 1.95 2.13
N GLN A 155 -16.04 1.62 0.85
CA GLN A 155 -16.98 2.03 -0.22
C GLN A 155 -17.34 0.92 -1.23
N ILE A 156 -18.63 0.76 -1.62
CA ILE A 156 -19.05 -0.08 -2.77
C ILE A 156 -18.55 0.57 -4.05
N ILE A 157 -17.88 -0.19 -4.91
CA ILE A 157 -17.45 0.25 -6.25
C ILE A 157 -17.53 -0.84 -7.31
N ASP A 158 -18.18 -0.51 -8.42
CA ASP A 158 -18.24 -1.41 -9.57
C ASP A 158 -16.95 -1.32 -10.39
N LYS A 159 -16.39 -2.48 -10.74
CA LYS A 159 -15.19 -2.62 -11.57
C LYS A 159 -15.42 -3.70 -12.61
N GLU A 160 -14.82 -3.52 -13.79
CA GLU A 160 -14.83 -4.56 -14.80
C GLU A 160 -13.81 -5.65 -14.41
N ASP A 161 -14.31 -6.88 -14.29
CA ASP A 161 -13.47 -8.07 -14.23
C ASP A 161 -13.22 -8.57 -15.65
N LEU A 162 -11.96 -8.54 -16.07
CA LEU A 162 -11.54 -8.92 -17.43
C LEU A 162 -11.62 -10.44 -17.66
N ASP A 163 -11.62 -11.25 -16.60
CA ASP A 163 -11.73 -12.71 -16.66
C ASP A 163 -13.19 -13.20 -16.57
N MET A 164 -14.14 -12.26 -16.41
CA MET A 164 -15.56 -12.60 -16.38
C MET A 164 -16.05 -13.01 -17.76
N VAL A 165 -16.49 -14.26 -17.88
CA VAL A 165 -17.13 -14.77 -19.11
C VAL A 165 -18.39 -13.96 -19.36
N LYS A 166 -18.39 -13.15 -20.43
CA LYS A 166 -19.55 -12.40 -20.90
C LYS A 166 -20.50 -13.40 -21.57
N PHE A 167 -21.65 -13.65 -20.94
CA PHE A 167 -22.73 -14.49 -21.47
C PHE A 167 -23.60 -13.72 -22.47
#